data_AF-A0A966MER5-F1
#
_entry.id   AF-A0A966MER5-F1
#
_cell.length_a   1.000
_cell.length_b   1.000
_cell.length_c   1.000
_cell.angle_alpha   90.00
_cell.angle_beta   90.00
_cell.angle_gamma   90.00
#
_symmetry.space_group_name_H-M   'P 1'
#
loop_
_entity.id
_entity.type
_entity.pdbx_description
1 polymer ?
#
loop_
_entity_poly.entity_id
_entity_poly.type
_entity_poly.pdbx_seq_one_letter_code
_entity_poly.pdbx_strand_id
1 'polypeptide(L)' 'MTNEIKMITFDLDDTLWDNKPTITNAEIETRKWIEDRVGTIDWGDLNEFLQLRETLIKKDRSI' A
#
# COMPACT_ATOMS: atom_id res chain seq x y z
N MET A 1 -37.78 -3.09 -19.79
CA MET A 1 -37.81 -2.53 -18.43
C MET A 1 -36.41 -2.03 -18.13
N THR A 2 -36.23 -0.72 -17.98
CA THR A 2 -34.97 -0.12 -17.53
C THR A 2 -34.92 -0.26 -16.01
N ASN A 3 -33.87 -0.91 -15.49
CA ASN A 3 -33.65 -0.96 -14.05
C ASN A 3 -33.31 0.45 -13.56
N GLU A 4 -34.21 1.04 -12.80
CA GLU A 4 -34.03 2.35 -12.21
C GLU A 4 -32.99 2.24 -11.08
N ILE A 5 -31.79 2.79 -11.30
CA ILE A 5 -30.72 2.77 -10.30
C ILE A 5 -31.23 3.48 -9.04
N LYS A 6 -31.23 2.77 -7.91
CA LYS A 6 -31.74 3.27 -6.62
C LYS A 6 -30.68 4.00 -5.80
N MET A 7 -29.41 3.65 -5.98
CA MET A 7 -28.29 4.21 -5.22
C MET A 7 -26.98 3.97 -5.96
N ILE A 8 -26.09 4.96 -5.90
CA ILE A 8 -24.68 4.83 -6.26
C ILE A 8 -23.88 5.31 -5.06
N THR A 9 -22.96 4.48 -4.58
CA THR A 9 -22.03 4.83 -3.51
C THR A 9 -20.62 4.89 -4.07
N PHE A 10 -19.83 5.84 -3.59
CA PHE A 10 -18.44 5.99 -3.94
C PHE A 10 -17.58 5.70 -2.72
N ASP A 11 -16.47 5.01 -2.95
CA ASP A 11 -15.38 5.00 -2.01
C ASP A 11 -14.73 6.40 -1.94
N LEU A 12 -14.00 6.68 -0.88
CA LEU A 12 -13.34 7.97 -0.68
C LEU A 12 -11.92 7.94 -1.23
N ASP A 13 -11.07 7.08 -0.68
CA ASP A 13 -9.64 7.02 -0.99
C ASP A 13 -9.41 6.50 -2.41
N ASP A 14 -8.56 7.18 -3.18
CA ASP A 14 -8.23 6.83 -4.57
C ASP A 14 -9.45 6.79 -5.53
N THR A 15 -10.61 7.27 -5.06
CA THR A 15 -11.85 7.39 -5.85
C THR A 15 -12.32 8.85 -5.90
N LEU A 16 -12.54 9.47 -4.73
CA LEU A 16 -12.92 10.90 -4.61
C LEU A 16 -11.84 11.75 -3.95
N TRP A 17 -10.84 11.13 -3.35
CA TRP A 17 -9.72 11.78 -2.69
C TRP A 17 -8.40 11.21 -3.19
N ASP A 18 -7.49 12.08 -3.66
CA ASP A 18 -6.13 11.68 -4.03
C ASP A 18 -5.31 11.39 -2.76
N ASN A 19 -5.19 10.11 -2.42
CA ASN A 19 -4.46 9.65 -1.24
C ASN A 19 -2.95 9.47 -1.50
N LYS A 20 -2.52 9.52 -2.76
CA LYS A 20 -1.13 9.27 -3.14
C LYS A 20 -0.14 10.20 -2.45
N PRO A 21 -0.36 11.53 -2.36
CA PRO A 21 0.57 12.42 -1.66
C PRO A 21 0.69 12.08 -0.17
N THR A 22 -0.42 11.75 0.48
CA THR A 22 -0.47 11.37 1.90
C THR A 22 0.33 10.10 2.15
N ILE A 23 0.09 9.05 1.36
CA ILE A 23 0.78 7.76 1.49
C ILE A 23 2.28 7.93 1.19
N THR A 24 2.63 8.69 0.16
CA THR A 24 4.04 8.96 -0.20
C THR A 24 4.78 9.66 0.95
N ASN A 25 4.16 10.68 1.55
CA ASN A 25 4.78 11.39 2.67
C ASN A 25 4.92 10.50 3.91
N ALA A 26 3.90 9.68 4.20
CA ALA A 26 3.95 8.74 5.30
C ALA A 26 5.10 7.73 5.13
N GLU A 27 5.32 7.24 3.91
CA GLU A 27 6.44 6.34 3.60
C GLU A 27 7.80 7.03 3.82
N ILE A 28 7.99 8.23 3.29
CA ILE A 28 9.26 8.98 3.42
C ILE A 28 9.60 9.23 4.91
N GLU A 29 8.64 9.74 5.68
CA GLU A 29 8.87 10.05 7.10
C GLU A 29 9.09 8.79 7.93
N THR A 30 8.39 7.70 7.61
CA THR A 30 8.57 6.42 8.31
C THR A 30 9.94 5.82 8.01
N ARG A 31 10.36 5.78 6.74
CA ARG A 31 11.69 5.26 6.35
C ARG A 31 12.80 6.04 7.05
N LYS A 32 12.72 7.38 7.03
CA LYS A 32 13.66 8.25 7.74
C LYS A 32 13.71 7.94 9.24
N TRP A 33 12.55 7.86 9.89
CA TRP A 33 12.47 7.55 11.31
C TRP A 33 13.10 6.20 11.68
N ILE A 34 12.99 5.20 10.80
CA ILE A 34 13.62 3.87 10.97
C ILE A 34 15.13 3.99 10.80
N GLU A 35 15.59 4.60 9.71
CA GLU A 35 17.02 4.74 9.40
C GLU A 35 17.79 5.52 10.46
N ASP A 36 17.15 6.54 11.07
CA ASP A 36 17.70 7.28 12.21
C ASP A 36 18.03 6.37 13.42
N ARG A 37 17.41 5.18 13.51
CA ARG A 37 17.57 4.23 14.63
C ARG A 37 18.46 3.06 14.30
N VAL A 38 18.42 2.56 13.08
CA VAL A 38 19.09 1.31 12.70
C VAL A 38 20.17 1.48 11.63
N GLY A 39 20.38 2.72 11.15
CA GLY A 39 21.28 3.03 10.06
C GLY A 39 20.61 2.89 8.69
N THR A 40 21.39 3.08 7.63
CA THR A 40 20.92 3.01 6.24
C THR A 40 20.34 1.63 5.91
N ILE A 41 19.18 1.62 5.25
CA ILE A 41 18.51 0.41 4.79
C ILE A 41 18.45 0.42 3.26
N ASP A 42 18.72 -0.72 2.65
CA ASP A 42 18.32 -0.97 1.27
C ASP A 42 16.86 -1.45 1.26
N TRP A 43 15.95 -0.55 0.92
CA TRP A 43 14.51 -0.81 0.93
C TRP A 43 14.04 -1.68 -0.25
N GLY A 44 14.90 -1.86 -1.26
CA GLY A 44 14.59 -2.58 -2.47
C GLY A 44 13.52 -1.94 -3.34
N ASP A 45 13.07 -2.70 -4.34
CA ASP A 45 12.03 -2.31 -5.29
C ASP A 45 10.73 -3.14 -5.16
N LEU A 46 9.75 -2.82 -6.01
CA LEU A 46 8.47 -3.52 -6.03
C LEU A 46 8.61 -5.01 -6.36
N ASN A 47 9.54 -5.39 -7.23
CA ASN A 47 9.72 -6.79 -7.63
C ASN A 47 10.29 -7.61 -6.48
N GLU A 48 11.27 -7.07 -5.76
CA GLU A 48 11.83 -7.69 -4.56
C GLU A 48 10.75 -7.88 -3.49
N PHE A 49 9.89 -6.87 -3.30
CA PHE A 49 8.75 -6.99 -2.40
C PHE A 49 7.78 -8.11 -2.82
N LEU A 50 7.44 -8.21 -4.11
CA LEU A 50 6.55 -9.26 -4.62
C LEU A 50 7.14 -10.67 -4.43
N GLN A 51 8.45 -10.82 -4.66
CA GLN A 51 9.17 -12.08 -4.43
C GLN A 51 9.21 -12.47 -2.95
N LEU A 52 9.43 -11.48 -2.07
CA LEU A 52 9.38 -11.69 -0.61
C LEU A 52 7.98 -12.17 -0.20
N ARG A 53 6.93 -11.49 -0.69
CA ARG A 53 5.54 -11.87 -0.42
C ARG A 53 5.25 -13.30 -0.88
N GLU A 54 5.63 -13.68 -2.10
CA GLU A 54 5.45 -15.05 -2.58
C GLU A 54 6.13 -16.08 -1.66
N THR A 55 7.35 -15.78 -1.21
CA THR A 55 8.10 -16.65 -0.30
C THR A 55 7.37 -16.82 1.03
N LEU A 56 6.81 -15.74 1.57
CA LEU A 56 6.04 -15.77 2.82
C LEU A 56 4.75 -16.59 2.68
N ILE A 57 4.00 -16.41 1.59
CA ILE A 57 2.75 -17.15 1.32
C ILE A 57 3.01 -18.66 1.15
N LYS A 58 4.14 -19.03 0.54
CA LYS A 58 4.54 -20.45 0.41
C LYS A 58 4.80 -21.08 1.78
N LYS A 59 5.30 -20.29 2.74
CA LYS A 59 5.57 -20.72 4.11
C LYS A 59 4.31 -20.79 4.96
N ASP A 60 3.43 -19.80 4.86
CA ASP A 60 2.15 -19.72 5.55
C ASP A 60 1.10 -19.11 4.64
N ARG A 61 0.08 -19.91 4.29
CA ARG A 61 -0.98 -19.52 3.36
C ARG A 61 -2.06 -18.62 3.99
N SER A 62 -2.00 -18.38 5.30
CA SER A 62 -2.93 -17.47 5.98
C SER A 62 -2.48 -15.99 5.91
N ILE A 63 -1.24 -15.76 5.47
CA ILE A 63 -0.66 -14.46 5.10
C ILE A 63 -1.02 -14.15 3.64
#